data_AF-A0A8X6F8D6-F1
#
_entry.id   AF-A0A8X6F8D6-F1
#
_cell.length_a   1.000
_cell.length_b   1.000
_cell.length_c   1.000
_cell.angle_alpha   90.00
_cell.angle_beta   90.00
_cell.angle_gamma   90.00
#
_symmetry.space_group_name_H-M   'P 1'
#
loop_
_entity.id
_entity.type
_entity.pdbx_description
1 polymer ?
#
loop_
_entity_poly.entity_id
_entity_poly.type
_entity_poly.pdbx_seq_one_letter_code
_entity_poly.pdbx_strand_id
1 'polypeptide(L)'
;MENERESFPKHFTNYTITNVDGYPIYRRRNTDNGGQSFTKNVNNADIDIDNRWVVPYSPLLSKTFNAHINVEFCSSVKSIEYICKYVNKESDMAAFRIENTNVNAPPVNNNDEITLYQIGRYISSNEVVWRIFGFQIHERDPAVIHLAVHLENGLRVFFTNETVIHRSINPPKTTLTEFSVLCNRADAFGAFARKLLYSEVPQYFTWAQTKKKWMPRKQGTPIEACPGLFKSKTLGRVFTVDPRQTQCFYLRLLLVNVTGPLSFQDIRKVNEQQYLTYKDACLALGLLEDDNQWDCMLIETGLNCTAIQIRLLYAIVLTTCFPDRADTLWDNHKDSMTDNILHRHRTRLNDQTITFSDAMYNEALIAIEDICIVIANLSLSHFGIHSPNRSLTTSMNTEVNRELQYNIAEMATIITCNVPLLTQEQRTIYDRIMLSVSAA
;
A
#
# COMPACT_ATOMS: atom_id res chain seq x y z
N MET A 1 18.93 1.19 10.38
CA MET A 1 20.02 0.75 11.25
C MET A 1 21.38 0.81 10.53
N GLU A 2 21.63 1.85 9.74
CA GLU A 2 23.01 2.35 9.65
C GLU A 2 23.36 3.10 10.95
N ASN A 3 22.40 3.79 11.58
CA ASN A 3 22.72 4.71 12.69
C ASN A 3 22.97 4.13 14.09
N GLU A 4 22.68 2.85 14.40
CA GLU A 4 22.89 2.33 15.78
C GLU A 4 24.10 1.42 15.96
N ARG A 5 24.61 0.81 14.88
CA ARG A 5 25.83 -0.01 14.93
C ARG A 5 27.12 0.81 14.97
N GLU A 6 27.08 2.11 14.68
CA GLU A 6 28.29 2.90 14.43
C GLU A 6 28.69 3.87 15.55
N SER A 7 27.90 4.05 16.60
CA SER A 7 28.22 5.04 17.65
C SER A 7 28.44 4.37 19.01
N PHE A 8 29.56 3.66 19.11
CA PHE A 8 30.20 3.32 20.38
C PHE A 8 31.39 4.27 20.60
N PRO A 9 31.67 4.70 21.85
CA PRO A 9 31.03 4.30 23.10
C PRO A 9 29.66 4.96 23.33
N LYS A 10 28.73 4.25 23.98
CA LYS A 10 27.43 4.81 24.39
C LYS A 10 27.54 5.61 25.70
N HIS A 11 26.56 6.44 26.02
CA HIS A 11 26.51 7.13 27.31
C HIS A 11 26.23 6.15 28.47
N PHE A 12 26.76 6.45 29.64
CA PHE A 12 26.39 5.75 30.87
C PHE A 12 24.95 6.09 31.26
N THR A 13 24.23 5.11 31.77
CA THR A 13 22.93 5.31 32.39
C THR A 13 22.68 4.23 33.45
N ASN A 14 22.11 4.63 34.59
CA ASN A 14 21.94 3.72 35.73
C ASN A 14 20.72 2.80 35.60
N TYR A 15 19.80 3.10 34.68
CA TYR A 15 18.55 2.38 34.46
C TYR A 15 18.23 2.26 32.96
N THR A 16 17.56 1.19 32.57
CA THR A 16 17.05 1.06 31.19
C THR A 16 15.83 1.96 31.02
N ILE A 17 15.83 2.80 29.99
CA ILE A 17 14.74 3.75 29.69
C ILE A 17 14.04 3.29 28.41
N THR A 18 12.74 3.03 28.50
CA THR A 18 11.90 2.66 27.35
C THR A 18 11.20 3.90 26.80
N ASN A 19 11.33 4.16 25.50
CA ASN A 19 10.60 5.24 24.81
C ASN A 19 9.46 4.63 23.98
N VAL A 20 8.35 5.36 23.83
CA VAL A 20 7.16 4.92 23.09
C VAL A 20 7.45 4.82 21.57
N ASP A 21 8.29 5.71 21.04
CA ASP A 21 8.54 5.84 19.59
C ASP A 21 10.01 5.68 19.15
N GLY A 22 10.83 5.04 19.99
CA GLY A 22 12.27 4.85 19.72
C GLY A 22 12.85 3.57 20.35
N TYR A 23 14.11 3.30 20.04
CA TYR A 23 14.87 2.20 20.64
C TYR A 23 15.11 2.49 22.14
N PRO A 24 15.06 1.46 23.00
CA PRO A 24 15.33 1.63 24.43
C PRO A 24 16.79 2.02 24.68
N ILE A 25 17.00 2.89 25.66
CA ILE A 25 18.34 3.24 26.15
C ILE A 25 18.68 2.24 27.26
N TYR A 26 19.57 1.29 26.96
CA TYR A 26 19.93 0.24 27.92
C TYR A 26 20.83 0.75 29.03
N ARG A 27 20.60 0.21 30.24
CA ARG A 27 21.45 0.41 31.41
C ARG A 27 22.93 0.11 31.12
N ARG A 28 23.79 1.10 31.34
CA ARG A 28 25.24 1.05 31.21
C ARG A 28 25.84 1.78 32.41
N ARG A 29 26.16 1.05 33.48
CA ARG A 29 26.70 1.67 34.70
C ARG A 29 28.18 1.99 34.52
N ASN A 30 28.63 3.13 35.03
CA ASN A 30 30.05 3.40 35.22
C ASN A 30 30.60 2.56 36.39
N THR A 31 31.90 2.53 36.56
CA THR A 31 32.60 1.79 37.63
C THR A 31 32.09 2.16 39.03
N ASP A 32 31.83 3.44 39.29
CA ASP A 32 31.32 3.91 40.59
C ASP A 32 29.94 3.35 40.96
N ASN A 33 29.11 3.05 39.94
CA ASN A 33 27.78 2.47 40.12
C ASN A 33 27.77 0.94 39.90
N GLY A 34 28.92 0.27 40.05
CA GLY A 34 29.04 -1.18 39.90
C GLY A 34 29.14 -1.66 38.46
N GLY A 35 29.58 -0.78 37.55
CA GLY A 35 30.03 -1.14 36.22
C GLY A 35 31.41 -1.81 36.22
N GLN A 36 31.79 -2.36 35.08
CA GLN A 36 33.07 -3.04 34.90
C GLN A 36 33.87 -2.33 33.80
N SER A 37 35.19 -2.33 33.94
CA SER A 37 36.13 -1.92 32.90
C SER A 37 37.34 -2.85 32.88
N PHE A 38 37.99 -2.94 31.73
CA PHE A 38 39.25 -3.65 31.59
C PHE A 38 40.09 -3.01 30.48
N THR A 39 41.40 -3.01 30.68
CA THR A 39 42.34 -2.52 29.68
C THR A 39 42.64 -3.62 28.66
N LYS A 40 42.50 -3.30 27.38
CA LYS A 40 42.89 -4.18 26.27
C LYS A 40 43.96 -3.49 25.43
N ASN A 41 45.07 -4.19 25.20
CA ASN A 41 46.05 -3.73 24.23
C ASN A 41 45.54 -4.00 22.80
N VAL A 42 45.41 -2.93 22.02
CA VAL A 42 45.01 -2.98 20.61
C VAL A 42 46.01 -2.12 19.83
N ASN A 43 46.70 -2.71 18.86
CA ASN A 43 47.70 -2.01 18.02
C ASN A 43 48.77 -1.25 18.83
N ASN A 44 49.34 -1.86 19.89
CA ASN A 44 50.31 -1.25 20.80
C ASN A 44 49.79 -0.03 21.60
N ALA A 45 48.48 0.17 21.66
CA ALA A 45 47.85 1.14 22.54
C ALA A 45 46.97 0.42 23.57
N ASP A 46 47.10 0.83 24.83
CA ASP A 46 46.22 0.36 25.90
C ASP A 46 44.91 1.14 25.85
N ILE A 47 43.81 0.44 25.55
CA ILE A 47 42.47 1.01 25.47
C ILE A 47 41.66 0.52 26.66
N ASP A 48 41.09 1.44 27.43
CA ASP A 48 40.15 1.10 28.50
C ASP A 48 38.77 0.81 27.90
N ILE A 49 38.30 -0.42 28.08
CA ILE A 49 37.00 -0.90 27.60
C ILE A 49 36.10 -1.08 28.81
N ASP A 50 35.08 -0.23 28.89
CA ASP A 50 34.04 -0.29 29.91
C ASP A 50 32.66 -0.66 29.34
N ASN A 51 31.65 -0.65 30.20
CA ASN A 51 30.25 -0.92 29.86
C ASN A 51 29.66 -0.06 28.71
N ARG A 52 30.29 1.06 28.32
CA ARG A 52 29.85 1.86 27.18
C ARG A 52 30.04 1.15 25.85
N TRP A 53 30.96 0.19 25.79
CA TRP A 53 31.34 -0.59 24.60
C TRP A 53 30.58 -1.93 24.47
N VAL A 54 29.77 -2.28 25.46
CA VAL A 54 29.13 -3.61 25.53
C VAL A 54 27.78 -3.60 24.80
N VAL A 55 27.55 -4.52 23.87
CA VAL A 55 26.23 -4.68 23.23
C VAL A 55 25.26 -5.29 24.27
N PRO A 56 23.98 -4.89 24.32
CA PRO A 56 23.00 -5.51 25.23
C PRO A 56 22.97 -7.03 25.10
N TYR A 57 22.97 -7.75 26.22
CA TYR A 57 23.05 -9.21 26.21
C TYR A 57 22.26 -9.82 27.38
N SER A 58 21.95 -11.11 27.27
CA SER A 58 21.44 -11.90 28.39
C SER A 58 22.57 -12.75 28.96
N PRO A 59 23.01 -12.54 30.21
CA PRO A 59 24.06 -13.34 30.83
C PRO A 59 23.72 -14.84 30.84
N LEU A 60 22.44 -15.18 31.00
CA LEU A 60 21.97 -16.56 30.95
C LEU A 60 22.20 -17.16 29.57
N LEU A 61 21.65 -16.53 28.52
CA LEU A 61 21.79 -17.04 27.15
C LEU A 61 23.25 -17.10 26.72
N SER A 62 24.02 -16.05 26.99
CA SER A 62 25.43 -16.02 26.59
C SER A 62 26.24 -17.13 27.26
N LYS A 63 25.96 -17.46 28.52
CA LYS A 63 26.59 -18.61 29.21
C LYS A 63 26.08 -19.95 28.68
N THR A 64 24.77 -20.09 28.46
CA THR A 64 24.16 -21.34 27.98
C THR A 64 24.71 -21.76 26.61
N PHE A 65 24.92 -20.80 25.71
CA PHE A 65 25.36 -21.07 24.34
C PHE A 65 26.84 -20.78 24.08
N ASN A 66 27.59 -20.38 25.11
CA ASN A 66 29.00 -19.98 25.01
C ASN A 66 29.27 -19.02 23.84
N ALA A 67 28.37 -18.06 23.63
CA ALA A 67 28.39 -17.12 22.52
C ALA A 67 27.82 -15.78 22.98
N HIS A 68 28.25 -14.66 22.38
CA HIS A 68 27.64 -13.36 22.69
C HIS A 68 26.26 -13.28 22.02
N ILE A 69 25.20 -13.34 22.83
CA ILE A 69 23.82 -13.23 22.35
C ILE A 69 23.33 -11.80 22.57
N ASN A 70 23.21 -11.03 21.49
CA ASN A 70 22.57 -9.72 21.51
C ASN A 70 21.10 -9.86 21.88
N VAL A 71 20.63 -9.09 22.87
CA VAL A 71 19.23 -9.10 23.30
C VAL A 71 18.66 -7.70 23.22
N GLU A 72 17.60 -7.54 22.43
CA GLU A 72 16.93 -6.26 22.24
C GLU A 72 15.48 -6.30 22.75
N PHE A 73 15.13 -5.33 23.58
CA PHE A 73 13.76 -5.07 24.02
C PHE A 73 13.01 -4.30 22.93
N CYS A 74 11.88 -4.85 22.49
CA CYS A 74 11.11 -4.34 21.37
C CYS A 74 9.69 -3.97 21.81
N SER A 75 9.47 -2.68 22.07
CA SER A 75 8.16 -2.16 22.51
C SER A 75 7.52 -1.17 21.53
N SER A 76 8.24 -0.72 20.50
CA SER A 76 7.72 0.22 19.50
C SER A 76 7.34 -0.50 18.20
N VAL A 77 6.42 0.09 17.42
CA VAL A 77 6.08 -0.40 16.07
C VAL A 77 7.33 -0.49 15.19
N LYS A 78 8.24 0.50 15.29
CA LYS A 78 9.52 0.51 14.57
C LYS A 78 10.40 -0.70 14.92
N SER A 79 10.42 -1.13 16.19
CA SER A 79 11.16 -2.31 16.63
C SER A 79 10.54 -3.60 16.09
N ILE A 80 9.21 -3.69 16.02
CA ILE A 80 8.49 -4.84 15.44
C ILE A 80 8.74 -4.92 13.93
N GLU A 81 8.59 -3.80 13.21
CA GLU A 81 8.93 -3.72 11.78
C GLU A 81 10.38 -4.13 11.52
N TYR A 82 11.30 -3.72 12.39
CA TYR A 82 12.69 -4.09 12.30
C TYR A 82 12.91 -5.60 12.48
N ILE A 83 12.34 -6.24 13.52
CA ILE A 83 12.43 -7.71 13.67
C ILE A 83 11.83 -8.41 12.44
N CYS A 84 10.64 -8.00 12.02
CA CYS A 84 10.00 -8.56 10.84
C CYS A 84 10.86 -8.36 9.59
N LYS A 85 11.55 -7.22 9.46
CA LYS A 85 12.49 -6.99 8.36
C LYS A 85 13.62 -8.01 8.38
N TYR A 86 14.19 -8.38 9.52
CA TYR A 86 15.31 -9.34 9.57
C TYR A 86 14.87 -10.78 9.38
N VAL A 87 13.73 -11.17 9.95
CA VAL A 87 13.15 -12.51 9.77
C VAL A 87 12.68 -12.72 8.34
N ASN A 88 12.12 -11.68 7.72
CA ASN A 88 11.64 -11.73 6.34
C ASN A 88 12.64 -11.12 5.34
N LYS A 89 13.86 -10.76 5.77
CA LYS A 89 14.89 -10.31 4.85
C LYS A 89 15.21 -11.49 3.96
N GLU A 90 15.16 -11.29 2.66
CA GLU A 90 15.61 -12.31 1.73
C GLU A 90 17.10 -12.60 1.97
N SER A 91 17.54 -13.84 1.75
CA SER A 91 18.97 -14.14 1.90
C SER A 91 19.76 -13.36 0.87
N ASP A 92 21.04 -13.15 1.16
CA ASP A 92 21.96 -12.51 0.25
C ASP A 92 21.90 -13.18 -1.13
N MET A 93 21.85 -12.35 -2.17
CA MET A 93 21.77 -12.79 -3.54
C MET A 93 23.10 -12.50 -4.25
N ALA A 94 23.54 -13.43 -5.09
CA ALA A 94 24.68 -13.24 -5.96
C ALA A 94 24.22 -13.27 -7.42
N ALA A 95 24.63 -12.28 -8.19
CA ALA A 95 24.53 -12.33 -9.63
C ALA A 95 25.74 -13.08 -10.18
N PHE A 96 25.51 -14.10 -11.01
CA PHE A 96 26.57 -14.85 -11.67
C PHE A 96 26.26 -15.00 -13.16
N ARG A 97 27.32 -15.00 -13.96
CA ARG A 97 27.25 -15.24 -15.41
C ARG A 97 27.37 -16.73 -15.67
N ILE A 98 26.48 -17.29 -16.47
CA ILE A 98 26.61 -18.67 -16.93
C ILE A 98 27.41 -18.67 -18.22
N GLU A 99 28.58 -19.29 -18.18
CA GLU A 99 29.40 -19.55 -19.37
C GLU A 99 29.24 -21.01 -19.78
N ASN A 100 28.83 -21.24 -21.02
CA ASN A 100 28.75 -22.59 -21.57
C ASN A 100 30.15 -23.01 -22.04
N THR A 101 30.80 -23.89 -21.28
CA THR A 101 32.13 -24.42 -21.61
C THR A 101 32.10 -25.59 -22.59
N ASN A 102 30.91 -26.01 -23.03
CA ASN A 102 30.77 -27.14 -23.95
C ASN A 102 31.01 -26.68 -25.40
N VAL A 103 32.07 -27.22 -26.01
CA VAL A 103 32.51 -26.90 -27.38
C VAL A 103 31.45 -27.25 -28.43
N ASN A 104 30.52 -28.16 -28.12
CA ASN A 104 29.45 -28.60 -29.02
C ASN A 104 28.10 -27.88 -28.78
N ALA A 105 28.04 -26.90 -27.88
CA ALA A 105 26.81 -26.17 -27.64
C ALA A 105 26.51 -25.17 -28.77
N PRO A 106 25.22 -24.89 -29.06
CA PRO A 106 24.86 -23.81 -29.97
C PRO A 106 25.44 -22.48 -29.48
N PRO A 107 25.79 -21.56 -30.39
CA PRO A 107 26.35 -20.26 -30.03
C PRO A 107 25.40 -19.54 -29.07
N VAL A 108 25.93 -19.12 -27.92
CA VAL A 108 25.17 -18.36 -26.91
C VAL A 108 24.80 -17.01 -27.52
N ASN A 109 23.52 -16.64 -27.46
CA ASN A 109 23.07 -15.32 -27.85
C ASN A 109 23.59 -14.29 -26.85
N ASN A 110 24.65 -13.57 -27.21
CA ASN A 110 25.27 -12.55 -26.36
C ASN A 110 24.34 -11.35 -26.03
N ASN A 111 23.19 -11.23 -26.70
CA ASN A 111 22.21 -10.18 -26.47
C ASN A 111 21.07 -10.61 -25.53
N ASP A 112 21.08 -11.86 -25.06
CA ASP A 112 20.06 -12.37 -24.13
C ASP A 112 20.54 -12.32 -22.68
N GLU A 113 20.53 -11.10 -22.11
CA GLU A 113 21.00 -10.81 -20.74
C GLU A 113 20.31 -11.68 -19.68
N ILE A 114 19.03 -12.04 -19.89
CA ILE A 114 18.22 -12.83 -18.95
C ILE A 114 18.77 -14.25 -18.81
N THR A 115 19.24 -14.83 -19.91
CA THR A 115 19.80 -16.19 -19.92
C THR A 115 21.28 -16.20 -19.51
N LEU A 116 22.00 -15.10 -19.78
CA LEU A 116 23.42 -14.92 -19.45
C LEU A 116 23.68 -14.65 -17.97
N TYR A 117 22.82 -13.88 -17.31
CA TYR A 117 22.97 -13.50 -15.91
C TYR A 117 21.85 -14.09 -15.07
N GLN A 118 22.24 -14.91 -14.10
CA GLN A 118 21.31 -15.44 -13.11
C GLN A 118 21.57 -14.83 -11.75
N ILE A 119 20.49 -14.63 -11.00
CA ILE A 119 20.57 -14.19 -9.61
C ILE A 119 20.19 -15.40 -8.74
N GLY A 120 21.15 -15.88 -7.96
CA GLY A 120 20.96 -16.99 -7.04
C GLY A 120 20.92 -16.52 -5.59
N ARG A 121 20.10 -17.18 -4.78
CA ARG A 121 20.06 -16.99 -3.33
C ARG A 121 21.18 -17.79 -2.68
N TYR A 122 22.00 -17.15 -1.85
CA TYR A 122 22.94 -17.87 -0.99
C TYR A 122 22.17 -18.60 0.11
N ILE A 123 22.42 -19.91 0.25
CA ILE A 123 21.85 -20.76 1.29
C ILE A 123 23.02 -21.36 2.08
N SER A 124 23.10 -21.05 3.37
CA SER A 124 24.16 -21.59 4.24
C SER A 124 24.03 -23.10 4.40
N SER A 125 25.13 -23.81 4.69
CA SER A 125 25.14 -25.27 4.87
C SER A 125 24.09 -25.75 5.89
N ASN A 126 23.88 -24.99 6.97
CA ASN A 126 22.88 -25.30 8.00
C ASN A 126 21.45 -25.20 7.45
N GLU A 127 21.15 -24.15 6.68
CA GLU A 127 19.83 -23.99 6.06
C GLU A 127 19.59 -25.06 4.98
N VAL A 128 20.61 -25.43 4.20
CA VAL A 128 20.54 -26.53 3.23
C VAL A 128 20.16 -27.84 3.91
N VAL A 129 20.85 -28.21 5.00
CA VAL A 129 20.55 -29.43 5.76
C VAL A 129 19.11 -29.40 6.29
N TRP A 130 18.68 -28.27 6.86
CA TRP A 130 17.30 -28.09 7.37
C TRP A 130 16.25 -28.30 6.28
N ARG A 131 16.50 -27.75 5.08
CA ARG A 131 15.64 -27.88 3.90
C ARG A 131 15.63 -29.30 3.33
N ILE A 132 16.78 -29.97 3.24
CA ILE A 132 16.91 -31.35 2.74
C ILE A 132 16.06 -32.29 3.62
N PHE A 133 16.08 -32.10 4.93
CA PHE A 133 15.28 -32.90 5.86
C PHE A 133 13.81 -32.44 5.96
N GLY A 134 13.41 -31.39 5.24
CA GLY A 134 12.03 -30.90 5.21
C GLY A 134 11.56 -30.27 6.52
N PHE A 135 12.49 -29.82 7.39
CA PHE A 135 12.13 -29.15 8.63
C PHE A 135 11.55 -27.77 8.35
N GLN A 136 10.56 -27.36 9.15
CA GLN A 136 10.01 -26.02 9.04
C GLN A 136 11.08 -24.99 9.43
N ILE A 137 11.29 -23.99 8.57
CA ILE A 137 12.25 -22.90 8.77
C ILE A 137 11.69 -21.85 9.73
N HIS A 138 10.36 -21.66 9.72
CA HIS A 138 9.67 -20.75 10.60
C HIS A 138 8.26 -21.30 10.89
N GLU A 139 7.78 -21.01 12.09
CA GLU A 139 6.40 -21.24 12.50
C GLU A 139 5.79 -19.91 12.97
N ARG A 140 4.48 -19.75 12.80
CA ARG A 140 3.73 -18.59 13.30
C ARG A 140 2.66 -19.09 14.25
N ASP A 141 2.71 -18.67 15.51
CA ASP A 141 1.62 -18.84 16.47
C ASP A 141 1.09 -17.46 16.90
N PRO A 142 -0.19 -17.14 16.62
CA PRO A 142 -1.16 -17.97 15.91
C PRO A 142 -0.88 -18.11 14.41
N ALA A 143 -1.25 -19.25 13.83
CA ALA A 143 -1.21 -19.44 12.38
C ALA A 143 -2.13 -18.45 11.67
N VAL A 144 -1.70 -17.90 10.53
CA VAL A 144 -2.46 -16.93 9.74
C VAL A 144 -2.81 -17.53 8.37
N ILE A 145 -4.09 -17.54 8.01
CA ILE A 145 -4.58 -17.95 6.69
C ILE A 145 -4.97 -16.71 5.90
N HIS A 146 -4.40 -16.56 4.70
CA HIS A 146 -4.78 -15.49 3.78
C HIS A 146 -6.11 -15.81 3.08
N LEU A 147 -7.01 -14.84 3.13
CA LEU A 147 -8.36 -14.92 2.59
C LEU A 147 -8.44 -14.05 1.34
N ALA A 148 -8.86 -14.67 0.23
CA ALA A 148 -8.96 -14.01 -1.07
C ALA A 148 -10.08 -12.97 -1.05
N VAL A 149 -9.90 -11.88 -1.78
CA VAL A 149 -10.90 -10.85 -2.04
C VAL A 149 -10.85 -10.53 -3.53
N HIS A 150 -11.99 -10.61 -4.18
CA HIS A 150 -12.18 -10.26 -5.59
C HIS A 150 -13.67 -10.12 -5.86
N LEU A 151 -14.04 -9.35 -6.89
CA LEU A 151 -15.42 -9.27 -7.35
C LEU A 151 -15.89 -10.62 -7.93
N GLU A 152 -17.19 -10.77 -8.11
CA GLU A 152 -17.77 -11.88 -8.86
C GLU A 152 -17.18 -11.89 -10.29
N ASN A 153 -16.64 -13.03 -10.71
CA ASN A 153 -15.89 -13.19 -11.97
C ASN A 153 -14.61 -12.32 -12.10
N GLY A 154 -14.22 -11.58 -11.06
CA GLY A 154 -12.99 -10.77 -11.02
C GLY A 154 -11.77 -11.52 -10.48
N LEU A 155 -11.80 -12.85 -10.49
CA LEU A 155 -10.69 -13.67 -9.99
C LEU A 155 -9.48 -13.57 -10.92
N ARG A 156 -8.30 -13.31 -10.36
CA ARG A 156 -7.05 -13.48 -11.10
C ARG A 156 -6.77 -14.97 -11.34
N VAL A 157 -6.77 -15.37 -12.62
CA VAL A 157 -6.49 -16.73 -13.05
C VAL A 157 -5.22 -16.74 -13.92
N PHE A 158 -4.23 -17.52 -13.51
CA PHE A 158 -3.07 -17.82 -14.37
C PHE A 158 -3.45 -18.90 -15.37
N PHE A 159 -2.92 -18.91 -16.58
CA PHE A 159 -3.19 -19.96 -17.57
C PHE A 159 -2.03 -20.08 -18.55
N THR A 160 -2.02 -21.19 -19.28
CA THR A 160 -1.19 -21.43 -20.46
C THR A 160 -2.09 -21.46 -21.70
N ASN A 161 -1.52 -21.44 -22.90
CA ASN A 161 -2.30 -21.51 -24.14
C ASN A 161 -3.20 -22.75 -24.19
N GLU A 162 -2.76 -23.88 -23.62
CA GLU A 162 -3.52 -25.13 -23.59
C GLU A 162 -4.63 -25.11 -22.53
N THR A 163 -4.46 -24.33 -21.46
CA THR A 163 -5.37 -24.36 -20.29
C THR A 163 -6.36 -23.20 -20.25
N VAL A 164 -6.23 -22.21 -21.13
CA VAL A 164 -7.06 -20.98 -21.13
C VAL A 164 -8.56 -21.28 -21.23
N ILE A 165 -8.98 -22.14 -22.17
CA ILE A 165 -10.39 -22.49 -22.38
C ILE A 165 -10.94 -23.23 -21.17
N HIS A 166 -10.19 -24.20 -20.63
CA HIS A 166 -10.64 -24.93 -19.45
C HIS A 166 -10.74 -24.01 -18.22
N ARG A 167 -9.79 -23.10 -18.03
CA ARG A 167 -9.77 -22.19 -16.88
C ARG A 167 -10.80 -21.06 -16.96
N SER A 168 -11.23 -20.67 -18.17
CA SER A 168 -12.32 -19.71 -18.33
C SER A 168 -13.68 -20.33 -18.02
N ILE A 169 -13.88 -21.61 -18.37
CA ILE A 169 -15.11 -22.36 -18.06
C ILE A 169 -15.13 -22.77 -16.58
N ASN A 170 -13.99 -23.22 -16.04
CA ASN A 170 -13.86 -23.73 -14.68
C ASN A 170 -12.81 -22.93 -13.91
N PRO A 171 -13.15 -21.72 -13.43
CA PRO A 171 -12.22 -20.92 -12.66
C PRO A 171 -11.82 -21.62 -11.35
N PRO A 172 -10.56 -21.46 -10.88
CA PRO A 172 -10.13 -22.03 -9.62
C PRO A 172 -10.97 -21.57 -8.43
N LYS A 173 -11.28 -22.50 -7.53
CA LYS A 173 -11.93 -22.20 -6.25
C LYS A 173 -11.01 -21.37 -5.36
N THR A 174 -11.55 -20.31 -4.77
CA THR A 174 -10.87 -19.47 -3.79
C THR A 174 -11.45 -19.69 -2.41
N THR A 175 -10.76 -19.17 -1.40
CA THR A 175 -11.28 -19.12 -0.03
C THR A 175 -12.61 -18.37 0.06
N LEU A 176 -12.83 -17.36 -0.80
CA LEU A 176 -14.06 -16.57 -0.86
C LEU A 176 -15.19 -17.34 -1.54
N THR A 177 -14.95 -17.90 -2.73
CA THR A 177 -16.02 -18.65 -3.43
C THR A 177 -16.44 -19.90 -2.66
N GLU A 178 -15.48 -20.57 -1.99
CA GLU A 178 -15.79 -21.70 -1.12
C GLU A 178 -16.42 -21.31 0.21
N PHE A 179 -16.29 -20.06 0.66
CA PHE A 179 -17.00 -19.61 1.85
C PHE A 179 -18.52 -19.60 1.62
N SER A 180 -18.98 -19.11 0.47
CA SER A 180 -20.40 -19.21 0.09
C SER A 180 -20.85 -20.67 -0.07
N VAL A 181 -20.02 -21.53 -0.67
CA VAL A 181 -20.33 -22.98 -0.77
C VAL A 181 -20.44 -23.62 0.62
N LEU A 182 -19.56 -23.25 1.55
CA LEU A 182 -19.60 -23.71 2.93
C LEU A 182 -20.91 -23.28 3.62
N CYS A 183 -21.30 -22.02 3.48
CA CYS A 183 -22.53 -21.48 4.05
C CYS A 183 -23.80 -22.11 3.46
N ASN A 184 -23.75 -22.55 2.21
CA ASN A 184 -24.85 -23.25 1.51
C ASN A 184 -25.04 -24.71 1.94
N ARG A 185 -24.17 -25.28 2.77
CA ARG A 185 -24.37 -26.65 3.23
C ARG A 185 -25.65 -26.75 4.08
N ALA A 186 -26.39 -27.83 3.83
CA ALA A 186 -27.60 -28.18 4.59
C ALA A 186 -27.28 -28.85 5.94
N ASP A 187 -26.02 -29.19 6.19
CA ASP A 187 -25.57 -29.81 7.44
C ASP A 187 -25.36 -28.77 8.58
N ALA A 188 -25.08 -29.28 9.78
CA ALA A 188 -24.79 -28.44 10.94
C ALA A 188 -23.59 -27.52 10.73
N PHE A 189 -22.62 -27.92 9.89
CA PHE A 189 -21.46 -27.09 9.57
C PHE A 189 -21.83 -25.88 8.72
N GLY A 190 -22.72 -26.04 7.75
CA GLY A 190 -23.25 -24.91 6.97
C GLY A 190 -24.06 -23.96 7.84
N ALA A 191 -24.92 -24.50 8.71
CA ALA A 191 -25.67 -23.70 9.68
C ALA A 191 -24.77 -22.91 10.64
N PHE A 192 -23.65 -23.50 11.06
CA PHE A 192 -22.65 -22.82 11.87
C PHE A 192 -21.88 -21.77 11.07
N ALA A 193 -21.43 -22.10 9.85
CA ALA A 193 -20.69 -21.19 8.98
C ALA A 193 -21.48 -19.92 8.63
N ARG A 194 -22.82 -20.02 8.54
CA ARG A 194 -23.69 -18.85 8.33
C ARG A 194 -23.64 -17.82 9.46
N LYS A 195 -23.13 -18.18 10.64
CA LYS A 195 -22.96 -17.28 11.78
C LYS A 195 -21.57 -16.63 11.85
N LEU A 196 -20.67 -16.99 10.95
CA LEU A 196 -19.28 -16.53 10.97
C LEU A 196 -19.07 -15.37 10.00
N LEU A 197 -18.23 -14.42 10.41
CA LEU A 197 -17.58 -13.50 9.50
C LEU A 197 -16.54 -14.24 8.66
N TYR A 198 -16.23 -13.72 7.48
CA TYR A 198 -15.26 -14.36 6.60
C TYR A 198 -13.87 -14.50 7.27
N SER A 199 -13.44 -13.49 8.03
CA SER A 199 -12.19 -13.47 8.81
C SER A 199 -12.13 -14.53 9.94
N GLU A 200 -13.28 -15.03 10.39
CA GLU A 200 -13.39 -16.00 11.47
C GLU A 200 -13.37 -17.45 10.97
N VAL A 201 -13.68 -17.68 9.69
CA VAL A 201 -13.74 -19.02 9.09
C VAL A 201 -12.48 -19.85 9.41
N PRO A 202 -11.24 -19.33 9.31
CA PRO A 202 -10.03 -20.08 9.66
C PRO A 202 -9.94 -20.60 11.09
N GLN A 203 -10.65 -20.00 12.04
CA GLN A 203 -10.68 -20.48 13.44
C GLN A 203 -11.40 -21.84 13.54
N TYR A 204 -12.40 -22.08 12.70
CA TYR A 204 -13.28 -23.25 12.77
C TYR A 204 -13.12 -24.22 11.60
N PHE A 205 -12.62 -23.73 10.47
CA PHE A 205 -12.45 -24.50 9.24
C PHE A 205 -11.02 -24.39 8.71
N THR A 206 -10.46 -25.52 8.28
CA THR A 206 -9.13 -25.58 7.68
C THR A 206 -9.25 -25.54 6.16
N TRP A 207 -8.48 -24.68 5.50
CA TRP A 207 -8.39 -24.65 4.04
C TRP A 207 -7.57 -25.84 3.53
N ALA A 208 -8.23 -26.79 2.87
CA ALA A 208 -7.57 -27.93 2.25
C ALA A 208 -7.03 -27.54 0.87
N GLN A 209 -5.77 -27.08 0.81
CA GLN A 209 -5.15 -26.51 -0.40
C GLN A 209 -5.24 -27.41 -1.63
N THR A 210 -5.11 -28.73 -1.47
CA THR A 210 -5.19 -29.72 -2.57
C THR A 210 -6.61 -29.89 -3.10
N LYS A 211 -7.61 -29.88 -2.20
CA LYS A 211 -9.03 -30.01 -2.56
C LYS A 211 -9.68 -28.68 -2.93
N LYS A 212 -9.04 -27.56 -2.58
CA LYS A 212 -9.57 -26.19 -2.65
C LYS A 212 -10.95 -26.10 -2.01
N LYS A 213 -11.05 -26.53 -0.74
CA LYS A 213 -12.31 -26.56 0.04
C LYS A 213 -12.05 -26.26 1.51
N TRP A 214 -13.04 -25.68 2.16
CA TRP A 214 -13.09 -25.60 3.62
C TRP A 214 -13.49 -26.94 4.24
N MET A 215 -12.70 -27.40 5.20
CA MET A 215 -12.93 -28.64 5.94
C MET A 215 -13.17 -28.33 7.42
N PRO A 216 -14.12 -28.98 8.10
CA PRO A 216 -14.29 -28.82 9.54
C PRO A 216 -12.97 -29.10 10.27
N ARG A 217 -12.60 -28.20 11.19
CA ARG A 217 -11.41 -28.38 12.00
C ARG A 217 -11.64 -29.48 13.03
N LYS A 218 -10.63 -30.35 13.19
CA LYS A 218 -10.66 -31.55 14.05
C LYS A 218 -9.82 -31.44 15.32
N GLN A 219 -9.18 -30.28 15.55
CA GLN A 219 -8.26 -30.04 16.66
C GLN A 219 -8.49 -28.64 17.24
N GLY A 220 -8.33 -28.52 18.56
CA GLY A 220 -8.54 -27.27 19.30
C GLY A 220 -9.60 -27.45 20.39
N THR A 221 -10.29 -26.36 20.73
CA THR A 221 -11.38 -26.37 21.72
C THR A 221 -12.67 -26.84 21.05
N PRO A 222 -13.36 -27.87 21.56
CA PRO A 222 -14.62 -28.34 20.98
C PRO A 222 -15.71 -27.26 21.06
N ILE A 223 -16.56 -27.20 20.04
CA ILE A 223 -17.69 -26.26 19.98
C ILE A 223 -18.99 -27.00 20.29
N GLU A 224 -19.55 -26.72 21.47
CA GLU A 224 -20.78 -27.36 21.95
C GLU A 224 -21.96 -27.17 20.98
N ALA A 225 -22.05 -26.00 20.36
CA ALA A 225 -23.11 -25.67 19.40
C ALA A 225 -23.04 -26.44 18.07
N CYS A 226 -21.93 -27.14 17.78
CA CYS A 226 -21.75 -27.91 16.54
C CYS A 226 -20.86 -29.14 16.79
N PRO A 227 -21.45 -30.30 17.13
CA PRO A 227 -20.70 -31.53 17.39
C PRO A 227 -19.72 -31.88 16.26
N GLY A 228 -18.49 -32.23 16.63
CA GLY A 228 -17.42 -32.54 15.67
C GLY A 228 -16.70 -31.33 15.08
N LEU A 229 -17.03 -30.11 15.51
CA LEU A 229 -16.31 -28.88 15.16
C LEU A 229 -15.44 -28.40 16.32
N PHE A 230 -14.23 -27.94 15.99
CA PHE A 230 -13.27 -27.41 16.95
C PHE A 230 -12.80 -26.01 16.55
N LYS A 231 -12.47 -25.18 17.54
CA LYS A 231 -11.93 -23.84 17.38
C LYS A 231 -10.43 -23.82 17.68
N SER A 232 -9.64 -23.20 16.81
CA SER A 232 -8.22 -22.87 17.06
C SER A 232 -8.00 -21.38 17.21
N LYS A 233 -6.76 -21.00 17.52
CA LYS A 233 -6.27 -19.61 17.51
C LYS A 233 -5.98 -19.08 16.09
N THR A 234 -6.25 -19.85 15.04
CA THR A 234 -5.86 -19.49 13.66
C THR A 234 -6.60 -18.22 13.20
N LEU A 235 -5.85 -17.24 12.69
CA LEU A 235 -6.41 -15.96 12.25
C LEU A 235 -6.65 -15.95 10.74
N GLY A 236 -7.80 -15.42 10.32
CA GLY A 236 -8.09 -15.13 8.92
C GLY A 236 -7.70 -13.70 8.56
N ARG A 237 -6.72 -13.55 7.67
CA ARG A 237 -6.29 -12.24 7.16
C ARG A 237 -6.89 -12.00 5.78
N VAL A 238 -7.86 -11.11 5.72
CA VAL A 238 -8.42 -10.57 4.48
C VAL A 238 -7.43 -9.58 3.88
N PHE A 239 -7.10 -9.70 2.60
CA PHE A 239 -6.13 -8.80 1.94
C PHE A 239 -6.56 -7.34 2.05
N THR A 240 -5.57 -6.44 2.20
CA THR A 240 -5.80 -5.00 2.08
C THR A 240 -6.18 -4.70 0.63
N VAL A 241 -7.26 -3.94 0.46
CA VAL A 241 -7.69 -3.43 -0.84
C VAL A 241 -7.55 -1.92 -0.80
N ASP A 242 -6.92 -1.36 -1.84
CA ASP A 242 -6.75 0.08 -1.99
C ASP A 242 -8.13 0.74 -2.20
N PRO A 243 -8.45 1.86 -1.52
CA PRO A 243 -9.72 2.57 -1.70
C PRO A 243 -10.03 2.94 -3.16
N ARG A 244 -9.01 3.15 -4.01
CA ARG A 244 -9.18 3.42 -5.45
C ARG A 244 -9.78 2.23 -6.21
N GLN A 245 -9.71 1.01 -5.66
CA GLN A 245 -10.45 -0.15 -6.17
C GLN A 245 -11.87 -0.17 -5.60
N THR A 246 -12.61 0.91 -5.83
CA THR A 246 -13.90 1.27 -5.21
C THR A 246 -14.80 0.08 -4.88
N GLN A 247 -15.20 -0.72 -5.88
CA GLN A 247 -16.10 -1.86 -5.70
C GLN A 247 -15.50 -2.96 -4.80
N CYS A 248 -14.21 -3.26 -4.97
CA CYS A 248 -13.52 -4.30 -4.21
C CYS A 248 -13.25 -3.85 -2.77
N PHE A 249 -13.02 -2.55 -2.56
CA PHE A 249 -12.86 -1.95 -1.24
C PHE A 249 -14.15 -2.11 -0.41
N TYR A 250 -15.31 -1.72 -0.97
CA TYR A 250 -16.59 -1.89 -0.28
C TYR A 250 -16.96 -3.37 -0.07
N LEU A 251 -16.68 -4.25 -1.05
CA LEU A 251 -16.82 -5.70 -0.86
C LEU A 251 -15.99 -6.19 0.33
N ARG A 252 -14.73 -5.76 0.44
CA ARG A 252 -13.87 -6.12 1.58
C ARG A 252 -14.49 -5.66 2.90
N LEU A 253 -15.03 -4.44 2.94
CA LEU A 253 -15.68 -3.89 4.12
C LEU A 253 -16.91 -4.73 4.54
N LEU A 254 -17.72 -5.17 3.58
CA LEU A 254 -18.83 -6.08 3.84
C LEU A 254 -18.33 -7.45 4.32
N LEU A 255 -17.29 -8.01 3.74
CA LEU A 255 -16.76 -9.34 4.14
C LEU A 255 -16.26 -9.40 5.60
N VAL A 256 -15.91 -8.26 6.19
CA VAL A 256 -15.52 -8.19 7.60
C VAL A 256 -16.68 -7.81 8.54
N ASN A 257 -17.86 -7.48 8.02
CA ASN A 257 -19.03 -7.05 8.79
C ASN A 257 -20.30 -7.91 8.56
N VAL A 258 -20.37 -8.67 7.46
CA VAL A 258 -21.52 -9.51 7.09
C VAL A 258 -21.19 -10.98 7.32
N THR A 259 -22.05 -11.67 8.04
CA THR A 259 -21.91 -13.10 8.34
C THR A 259 -22.58 -13.97 7.29
N GLY A 260 -21.94 -15.09 6.94
CA GLY A 260 -22.63 -16.19 6.27
C GLY A 260 -23.26 -16.00 4.89
N PRO A 261 -22.76 -15.14 3.99
CA PRO A 261 -23.39 -14.91 2.68
C PRO A 261 -23.42 -16.19 1.83
N LEU A 262 -24.57 -16.50 1.21
CA LEU A 262 -24.72 -17.69 0.35
C LEU A 262 -24.28 -17.42 -1.09
N SER A 263 -24.10 -16.16 -1.47
CA SER A 263 -23.66 -15.72 -2.79
C SER A 263 -23.03 -14.32 -2.74
N PHE A 264 -22.43 -13.87 -3.84
CA PHE A 264 -22.00 -12.46 -3.96
C PHE A 264 -23.16 -11.47 -3.90
N GLN A 265 -24.35 -11.89 -4.34
CA GLN A 265 -25.57 -11.11 -4.23
C GLN A 265 -25.98 -10.93 -2.75
N ASP A 266 -25.91 -11.99 -1.95
CA ASP A 266 -26.23 -11.94 -0.52
C ASP A 266 -25.28 -11.06 0.28
N ILE A 267 -24.03 -10.88 -0.16
CA ILE A 267 -23.09 -9.95 0.50
C ILE A 267 -23.64 -8.51 0.48
N ARG A 268 -24.45 -8.16 -0.54
CA ARG A 268 -25.10 -6.85 -0.68
C ARG A 268 -26.49 -6.80 -0.05
N LYS A 269 -26.89 -7.79 0.75
CA LYS A 269 -28.21 -7.84 1.37
C LYS A 269 -28.13 -7.32 2.81
N VAL A 270 -28.93 -6.30 3.12
CA VAL A 270 -28.99 -5.67 4.45
C VAL A 270 -30.45 -5.58 4.86
N ASN A 271 -30.80 -6.09 6.05
CA ASN A 271 -32.18 -6.12 6.56
C ASN A 271 -33.18 -6.69 5.53
N GLU A 272 -32.80 -7.79 4.90
CA GLU A 272 -33.55 -8.47 3.83
C GLU A 272 -33.69 -7.70 2.50
N GLN A 273 -33.23 -6.45 2.43
CA GLN A 273 -33.22 -5.64 1.22
C GLN A 273 -31.95 -5.88 0.40
N GLN A 274 -32.13 -6.12 -0.90
CA GLN A 274 -31.05 -6.28 -1.85
C GLN A 274 -30.59 -4.91 -2.37
N TYR A 275 -29.28 -4.65 -2.29
CA TYR A 275 -28.68 -3.42 -2.83
C TYR A 275 -27.98 -3.66 -4.17
N LEU A 276 -27.96 -2.61 -5.01
CA LEU A 276 -27.38 -2.66 -6.35
C LEU A 276 -25.85 -2.63 -6.31
N THR A 277 -25.25 -1.84 -5.42
CA THR A 277 -23.78 -1.78 -5.29
C THR A 277 -23.32 -2.21 -3.90
N TYR A 278 -22.05 -2.58 -3.78
CA TYR A 278 -21.45 -2.85 -2.46
C TYR A 278 -21.39 -1.58 -1.60
N LYS A 279 -21.24 -0.39 -2.23
CA LYS A 279 -21.27 0.90 -1.54
C LYS A 279 -22.60 1.12 -0.84
N ASP A 280 -23.72 0.93 -1.56
CA ASP A 280 -25.05 1.14 -1.00
C ASP A 280 -25.34 0.18 0.18
N ALA A 281 -24.85 -1.06 0.10
CA ALA A 281 -24.95 -2.00 1.22
C ALA A 281 -24.11 -1.55 2.43
N CYS A 282 -22.90 -1.01 2.21
CA CYS A 282 -22.09 -0.43 3.28
C CYS A 282 -22.78 0.78 3.92
N LEU A 283 -23.37 1.67 3.11
CA LEU A 283 -24.16 2.80 3.56
C LEU A 283 -25.34 2.35 4.44
N ALA A 284 -26.11 1.37 3.97
CA ALA A 284 -27.25 0.83 4.71
C ALA A 284 -26.85 0.17 6.05
N LEU A 285 -25.63 -0.36 6.15
CA LEU A 285 -25.07 -0.90 7.39
C LEU A 285 -24.43 0.16 8.29
N GLY A 286 -24.37 1.43 7.86
CA GLY A 286 -23.71 2.51 8.60
C GLY A 286 -22.20 2.32 8.72
N LEU A 287 -21.56 1.68 7.73
CA LEU A 287 -20.12 1.41 7.73
C LEU A 287 -19.28 2.55 7.14
N LEU A 288 -19.94 3.53 6.53
CA LEU A 288 -19.31 4.71 5.96
C LEU A 288 -19.65 5.93 6.82
N GLU A 289 -18.70 6.85 6.97
CA GLU A 289 -18.93 8.11 7.65
C GLU A 289 -19.91 8.95 6.83
N ASP A 290 -20.85 9.63 7.50
CA ASP A 290 -21.73 10.55 6.80
C ASP A 290 -20.96 11.77 6.29
N ASP A 291 -21.45 12.37 5.21
CA ASP A 291 -20.86 13.60 4.68
C ASP A 291 -21.20 14.83 5.53
N ASN A 292 -21.87 14.66 6.68
CA ASN A 292 -22.29 15.79 7.52
C ASN A 292 -21.09 16.58 8.02
N GLN A 293 -19.95 15.92 8.28
CA GLN A 293 -18.71 16.60 8.65
C GLN A 293 -18.20 17.51 7.52
N TRP A 294 -18.31 17.07 6.27
CA TRP A 294 -17.90 17.86 5.10
C TRP A 294 -18.87 19.00 4.85
N ASP A 295 -20.17 18.76 5.04
CA ASP A 295 -21.20 19.77 4.92
C ASP A 295 -21.01 20.87 5.99
N CYS A 296 -20.87 20.50 7.28
CA CYS A 296 -20.57 21.44 8.37
C CYS A 296 -19.28 22.24 8.09
N MET A 297 -18.22 21.57 7.64
CA MET A 297 -16.95 22.20 7.34
C MET A 297 -17.08 23.19 6.18
N LEU A 298 -17.81 22.85 5.11
CA LEU A 298 -18.00 23.75 3.96
C LEU A 298 -18.92 24.93 4.31
N ILE A 299 -19.91 24.75 5.19
CA ILE A 299 -20.69 25.84 5.77
C ILE A 299 -19.77 26.81 6.50
N GLU A 300 -18.92 26.31 7.41
CA GLU A 300 -17.99 27.15 8.18
C GLU A 300 -16.96 27.85 7.28
N THR A 301 -16.46 27.13 6.28
CA THR A 301 -15.49 27.67 5.31
C THR A 301 -16.12 28.75 4.43
N GLY A 302 -17.39 28.58 4.04
CA GLY A 302 -18.16 29.56 3.26
C GLY A 302 -18.27 30.93 3.94
N LEU A 303 -18.21 30.98 5.28
CA LEU A 303 -18.24 32.22 6.04
C LEU A 303 -16.87 32.93 6.12
N ASN A 304 -15.78 32.19 5.97
CA ASN A 304 -14.44 32.65 6.35
C ASN A 304 -13.41 32.65 5.21
N CYS A 305 -13.73 32.06 4.05
CA CYS A 305 -12.80 31.85 2.95
C CYS A 305 -13.33 32.35 1.61
N THR A 306 -12.41 32.53 0.66
CA THR A 306 -12.74 32.88 -0.73
C THR A 306 -13.22 31.66 -1.52
N ALA A 307 -14.01 31.88 -2.57
CA ALA A 307 -14.45 30.82 -3.48
C ALA A 307 -13.31 29.95 -4.05
N ILE A 308 -12.12 30.52 -4.27
CA ILE A 308 -10.93 29.76 -4.71
C ILE A 308 -10.48 28.77 -3.64
N GLN A 309 -10.40 29.22 -2.39
CA GLN A 309 -10.00 28.36 -1.25
C GLN A 309 -11.04 27.27 -0.99
N ILE A 310 -12.33 27.59 -1.11
CA ILE A 310 -13.41 26.61 -0.95
C ILE A 310 -13.33 25.55 -2.06
N ARG A 311 -13.08 25.94 -3.33
CA ARG A 311 -12.86 24.97 -4.43
C ARG A 311 -11.67 24.07 -4.19
N LEU A 312 -10.56 24.61 -3.68
CA LEU A 312 -9.38 23.81 -3.31
C LEU A 312 -9.71 22.80 -2.21
N LEU A 313 -10.38 23.26 -1.15
CA LEU A 313 -10.77 22.40 -0.03
C LEU A 313 -11.72 21.29 -0.47
N TYR A 314 -12.71 21.63 -1.30
CA TYR A 314 -13.62 20.65 -1.89
C TYR A 314 -12.87 19.61 -2.74
N ALA A 315 -11.93 20.02 -3.60
CA ALA A 315 -11.11 19.10 -4.38
C ALA A 315 -10.22 18.19 -3.51
N ILE A 316 -9.69 18.69 -2.39
CA ILE A 316 -8.98 17.88 -1.40
C ILE A 316 -9.92 16.84 -0.81
N VAL A 317 -11.11 17.24 -0.31
CA VAL A 317 -12.11 16.31 0.23
C VAL A 317 -12.45 15.22 -0.79
N LEU A 318 -12.68 15.57 -2.05
CA LEU A 318 -12.95 14.58 -3.11
C LEU A 318 -11.81 13.57 -3.26
N THR A 319 -10.57 14.05 -3.31
CA THR A 319 -9.40 13.23 -3.66
C THR A 319 -8.80 12.46 -2.48
N THR A 320 -9.00 12.92 -1.25
CA THR A 320 -8.43 12.30 -0.04
C THR A 320 -9.45 11.59 0.83
N CYS A 321 -10.69 12.08 0.87
CA CYS A 321 -11.73 11.61 1.78
C CYS A 321 -12.80 10.78 1.08
N PHE A 322 -12.94 10.90 -0.25
CA PHE A 322 -13.91 10.15 -1.06
C PHE A 322 -15.34 10.22 -0.50
N PRO A 323 -15.95 11.42 -0.42
CA PRO A 323 -17.27 11.62 0.16
C PRO A 323 -18.32 10.76 -0.52
N ASP A 324 -19.34 10.36 0.23
CA ASP A 324 -20.30 9.37 -0.23
C ASP A 324 -21.27 9.93 -1.28
N ARG A 325 -21.69 11.18 -1.11
CA ARG A 325 -22.61 11.96 -1.95
C ARG A 325 -21.96 13.27 -2.37
N ALA A 326 -20.85 13.15 -3.09
CA ALA A 326 -20.08 14.27 -3.61
C ALA A 326 -20.94 15.26 -4.41
N ASP A 327 -21.87 14.75 -5.22
CA ASP A 327 -22.85 15.51 -6.00
C ASP A 327 -23.75 16.39 -5.13
N THR A 328 -24.25 15.81 -4.03
CA THR A 328 -25.10 16.51 -3.06
C THR A 328 -24.31 17.59 -2.33
N LEU A 329 -23.06 17.27 -1.97
CA LEU A 329 -22.14 18.23 -1.34
C LEU A 329 -21.81 19.39 -2.29
N TRP A 330 -21.65 19.12 -3.60
CA TRP A 330 -21.53 20.17 -4.61
C TRP A 330 -22.78 21.03 -4.66
N ASP A 331 -23.96 20.43 -4.76
CA ASP A 331 -25.22 21.15 -4.88
C ASP A 331 -25.52 22.06 -3.68
N ASN A 332 -25.14 21.64 -2.48
CA ASN A 332 -25.28 22.42 -1.26
C ASN A 332 -24.36 23.67 -1.23
N HIS A 333 -23.17 23.59 -1.86
CA HIS A 333 -22.08 24.57 -1.68
C HIS A 333 -21.63 25.29 -2.95
N LYS A 334 -22.23 24.99 -4.10
CA LYS A 334 -21.83 25.52 -5.42
C LYS A 334 -21.84 27.05 -5.52
N ASP A 335 -22.74 27.72 -4.79
CA ASP A 335 -22.82 29.19 -4.78
C ASP A 335 -21.58 29.81 -4.13
N SER A 336 -21.21 29.34 -2.94
CA SER A 336 -20.00 29.76 -2.24
C SER A 336 -18.73 29.48 -3.06
N MET A 337 -18.72 28.35 -3.79
CA MET A 337 -17.66 27.99 -4.71
C MET A 337 -17.66 28.77 -6.02
N THR A 338 -18.71 29.53 -6.35
CA THR A 338 -18.85 30.25 -7.63
C THR A 338 -18.89 31.78 -7.43
N ASP A 339 -18.91 32.24 -6.19
CA ASP A 339 -19.09 33.66 -5.84
C ASP A 339 -18.11 34.61 -6.53
N ASN A 340 -16.81 34.25 -6.60
CA ASN A 340 -15.82 35.09 -7.27
C ASN A 340 -16.06 35.19 -8.80
N ILE A 341 -16.63 34.15 -9.42
CA ILE A 341 -16.98 34.14 -10.85
C ILE A 341 -18.18 35.07 -11.06
N LEU A 342 -19.18 35.03 -10.17
CA LEU A 342 -20.30 35.96 -10.17
C LEU A 342 -19.85 37.41 -10.03
N HIS A 343 -18.99 37.70 -9.06
CA HIS A 343 -18.40 39.02 -8.88
C HIS A 343 -17.67 39.51 -10.15
N ARG A 344 -16.90 38.63 -10.80
CA ARG A 344 -16.19 38.94 -12.04
C ARG A 344 -17.14 39.25 -13.20
N HIS A 345 -18.24 38.51 -13.34
CA HIS A 345 -19.26 38.76 -14.36
C HIS A 345 -19.98 40.10 -14.14
N ARG A 346 -20.43 40.37 -12.90
CA ARG A 346 -21.08 41.64 -12.52
C ARG A 346 -20.18 42.84 -12.81
N THR A 347 -18.91 42.75 -12.43
CA THR A 347 -17.92 43.83 -12.65
C THR A 347 -17.65 44.05 -14.14
N ARG A 348 -17.50 42.97 -14.93
CA ARG A 348 -17.18 43.07 -16.37
C ARG A 348 -18.32 43.67 -17.20
N LEU A 349 -19.56 43.33 -16.86
CA LEU A 349 -20.76 43.79 -17.58
C LEU A 349 -21.38 45.05 -16.95
N ASN A 350 -20.85 45.49 -15.81
CA ASN A 350 -21.37 46.61 -15.01
C ASN A 350 -22.87 46.47 -14.69
N ASP A 351 -23.29 45.25 -14.39
CA ASP A 351 -24.69 44.90 -14.10
C ASP A 351 -24.76 44.06 -12.82
N GLN A 352 -25.35 44.63 -11.78
CA GLN A 352 -25.52 43.97 -10.48
C GLN A 352 -26.72 43.01 -10.43
N THR A 353 -27.60 43.05 -11.43
CA THR A 353 -28.80 42.20 -11.47
C THR A 353 -28.49 40.76 -11.90
N ILE A 354 -27.29 40.51 -12.42
CA ILE A 354 -26.81 39.16 -12.79
C ILE A 354 -26.84 38.25 -11.55
N THR A 355 -27.44 37.08 -11.70
CA THR A 355 -27.47 35.98 -10.71
C THR A 355 -26.58 34.82 -11.18
N PHE A 356 -26.45 33.78 -10.36
CA PHE A 356 -25.78 32.55 -10.78
C PHE A 356 -26.44 31.95 -12.02
N SER A 357 -25.63 31.27 -12.84
CA SER A 357 -26.06 30.58 -14.05
C SER A 357 -25.28 29.29 -14.24
N ASP A 358 -25.84 28.35 -15.00
CA ASP A 358 -25.21 27.06 -15.27
C ASP A 358 -23.82 27.18 -15.91
N ALA A 359 -23.61 28.21 -16.74
CA ALA A 359 -22.31 28.48 -17.34
C ALA A 359 -21.23 28.81 -16.29
N MET A 360 -21.63 29.49 -15.20
CA MET A 360 -20.72 29.88 -14.12
C MET A 360 -20.43 28.71 -13.19
N TYR A 361 -21.44 27.89 -12.90
CA TYR A 361 -21.25 26.62 -12.20
C TYR A 361 -20.34 25.68 -12.99
N ASN A 362 -20.49 25.61 -14.31
CA ASN A 362 -19.62 24.83 -15.17
C ASN A 362 -18.17 25.33 -15.11
N GLU A 363 -17.93 26.66 -15.10
CA GLU A 363 -16.57 27.21 -14.93
C GLU A 363 -15.96 26.83 -13.56
N ALA A 364 -16.75 26.88 -12.48
CA ALA A 364 -16.29 26.42 -11.17
C ALA A 364 -15.96 24.92 -11.17
N LEU A 365 -16.77 24.07 -11.82
CA LEU A 365 -16.49 22.64 -11.98
C LEU A 365 -15.22 22.38 -12.80
N ILE A 366 -14.94 23.15 -13.85
CA ILE A 366 -13.65 23.06 -14.59
C ILE A 366 -12.49 23.32 -13.65
N ALA A 367 -12.56 24.39 -12.85
CA ALA A 367 -11.50 24.74 -11.91
C ALA A 367 -11.29 23.65 -10.83
N ILE A 368 -12.36 23.02 -10.34
CA ILE A 368 -12.27 21.91 -9.40
C ILE A 368 -11.66 20.68 -10.08
N GLU A 369 -12.10 20.34 -11.30
CA GLU A 369 -11.58 19.19 -12.03
C GLU A 369 -10.07 19.32 -12.31
N ASP A 370 -9.61 20.51 -12.68
CA ASP A 370 -8.18 20.79 -12.88
C ASP A 370 -7.38 20.53 -11.58
N ILE A 371 -7.92 20.90 -10.41
CA ILE A 371 -7.29 20.63 -9.12
C ILE A 371 -7.29 19.12 -8.82
N CYS A 372 -8.39 18.41 -9.06
CA CYS A 372 -8.48 16.96 -8.84
C CYS A 372 -7.50 16.18 -9.73
N ILE A 373 -7.33 16.60 -10.99
CA ILE A 373 -6.36 16.00 -11.92
C ILE A 373 -4.93 16.23 -11.40
N VAL A 374 -4.62 17.44 -10.91
CA VAL A 374 -3.30 17.73 -10.34
C VAL A 374 -3.01 16.90 -9.08
N ILE A 375 -3.99 16.70 -8.20
CA ILE A 375 -3.78 15.98 -6.93
C ILE A 375 -3.73 14.46 -7.14
N ALA A 376 -4.66 13.90 -7.93
CA ALA A 376 -4.91 12.46 -7.96
C ALA A 376 -4.92 11.85 -9.38
N ASN A 377 -4.78 12.67 -10.43
CA ASN A 377 -4.94 12.26 -11.82
C ASN A 377 -6.30 11.59 -12.11
N LEU A 378 -7.37 12.12 -11.50
CA LEU A 378 -8.74 11.62 -11.62
C LEU A 378 -9.68 12.77 -12.01
N SER A 379 -10.61 12.50 -12.92
CA SER A 379 -11.67 13.42 -13.34
C SER A 379 -12.83 13.46 -12.35
N LEU A 380 -13.69 14.47 -12.44
CA LEU A 380 -14.85 14.62 -11.55
C LEU A 380 -15.84 13.45 -11.66
N SER A 381 -15.95 12.84 -12.84
CA SER A 381 -16.77 11.65 -13.08
C SER A 381 -16.37 10.45 -12.23
N HIS A 382 -15.09 10.33 -11.81
CA HIS A 382 -14.65 9.27 -10.92
C HIS A 382 -15.24 9.41 -9.52
N PHE A 383 -15.52 10.65 -9.09
CA PHE A 383 -16.08 10.97 -7.78
C PHE A 383 -17.61 11.04 -7.79
N GLY A 384 -18.27 10.65 -8.89
CA GLY A 384 -19.73 10.69 -9.02
C GLY A 384 -20.31 12.07 -9.33
N ILE A 385 -19.47 13.03 -9.75
CA ILE A 385 -19.90 14.38 -10.17
C ILE A 385 -19.95 14.45 -11.70
N HIS A 386 -20.91 15.18 -12.26
CA HIS A 386 -21.00 15.39 -13.70
C HIS A 386 -19.74 16.10 -14.24
N SER A 387 -19.14 15.54 -15.29
CA SER A 387 -17.98 16.15 -15.94
C SER A 387 -18.33 17.53 -16.52
N PRO A 388 -17.46 18.53 -16.34
CA PRO A 388 -17.70 19.85 -16.87
C PRO A 388 -17.60 19.88 -18.39
N ASN A 389 -18.41 20.72 -19.02
CA ASN A 389 -18.36 20.98 -20.45
C ASN A 389 -17.22 21.94 -20.78
N ARG A 390 -16.08 21.40 -21.23
CA ARG A 390 -14.97 22.19 -21.76
C ARG A 390 -15.23 22.51 -23.24
N SER A 391 -15.59 23.75 -23.56
CA SER A 391 -15.61 24.21 -24.97
C SER A 391 -14.19 24.09 -25.55
N LEU A 392 -14.09 23.61 -26.80
CA LEU A 392 -12.85 23.36 -27.56
C LEU A 392 -11.85 24.54 -27.56
N THR A 393 -12.30 25.77 -27.34
CA THR A 393 -11.46 26.98 -27.29
C THR A 393 -10.59 27.12 -26.05
N THR A 394 -10.88 26.36 -24.98
CA THR A 394 -10.15 26.41 -23.69
C THR A 394 -9.12 25.29 -23.55
N SER A 395 -9.10 24.34 -24.49
CA SER A 395 -8.19 23.18 -24.51
C SER A 395 -6.83 23.52 -25.13
N MET A 396 -6.23 24.66 -24.77
CA MET A 396 -4.80 24.88 -25.04
C MET A 396 -4.02 24.33 -23.84
N ASN A 397 -3.73 23.03 -23.95
CA ASN A 397 -2.81 22.22 -23.16
C ASN A 397 -1.99 23.00 -22.12
N THR A 398 -2.37 22.88 -20.86
CA THR A 398 -1.56 23.29 -19.70
C THR A 398 -0.19 22.62 -19.71
N GLU A 399 -0.05 21.41 -20.24
CA GLU A 399 1.24 20.75 -20.42
C GLU A 399 2.12 21.42 -21.49
N VAL A 400 1.53 21.87 -22.61
CA VAL A 400 2.26 22.61 -23.66
C VAL A 400 2.67 23.99 -23.15
N ASN A 401 1.80 24.68 -22.41
CA ASN A 401 2.17 25.95 -21.78
C ASN A 401 3.26 25.78 -20.71
N ARG A 402 3.32 24.65 -20.01
CA ARG A 402 4.37 24.32 -19.03
C ARG A 402 5.69 23.95 -19.71
N GLU A 403 5.63 23.20 -20.81
CA GLU A 403 6.78 22.87 -21.67
C GLU A 403 7.37 24.11 -22.37
N LEU A 404 6.55 25.11 -22.70
CA LEU A 404 6.97 26.36 -23.35
C LEU A 404 7.42 27.46 -22.37
N GLN A 405 7.36 27.21 -21.06
CA GLN A 405 7.68 28.20 -20.02
C GLN A 405 9.15 28.13 -19.57
N TYR A 406 10.07 28.12 -20.51
CA TYR A 406 11.50 28.22 -20.22
C TYR A 406 12.05 29.62 -20.48
N ASN A 407 13.08 30.01 -19.72
CA ASN A 407 13.73 31.31 -19.84
C ASN A 407 14.59 31.36 -21.13
N ILE A 408 14.01 31.93 -22.19
CA ILE A 408 14.63 32.01 -23.51
C ILE A 408 15.96 32.79 -23.47
N ALA A 409 16.06 33.83 -22.63
CA ALA A 409 17.28 34.64 -22.51
C ALA A 409 18.43 33.85 -21.86
N GLU A 410 18.11 33.05 -20.84
CA GLU A 410 19.07 32.17 -20.18
C GLU A 410 19.54 31.04 -21.10
N MET A 411 18.62 30.40 -21.82
CA MET A 411 18.95 29.37 -22.81
C MET A 411 19.80 29.92 -23.96
N ALA A 412 19.50 31.12 -24.46
CA ALA A 412 20.33 31.77 -25.48
C ALA A 412 21.76 32.05 -24.97
N THR A 413 21.89 32.40 -23.69
CA THR A 413 23.20 32.61 -23.05
C THR A 413 23.98 31.29 -22.94
N ILE A 414 23.32 30.21 -22.51
CA ILE A 414 23.91 28.86 -22.44
C ILE A 414 24.43 28.40 -23.80
N ILE A 415 23.64 28.58 -24.87
CA ILE A 415 24.04 28.23 -26.24
C ILE A 415 25.27 29.05 -26.66
N THR A 416 25.25 30.36 -26.45
CA THR A 416 26.34 31.27 -26.86
C THR A 416 27.64 30.92 -26.14
N CYS A 417 27.59 30.55 -24.86
CA CYS A 417 28.78 30.20 -24.07
C CYS A 417 29.31 28.80 -24.38
N ASN A 418 28.42 27.81 -24.60
CA ASN A 418 28.81 26.40 -24.63
C ASN A 418 29.03 25.84 -26.04
N VAL A 419 28.37 26.39 -27.07
CA VAL A 419 28.60 25.94 -28.46
C VAL A 419 30.07 26.07 -28.87
N PRO A 420 30.80 27.17 -28.58
CA PRO A 420 32.22 27.28 -28.88
C PRO A 420 33.10 26.22 -28.19
N LEU A 421 32.64 25.63 -27.08
CA LEU A 421 33.38 24.64 -26.29
C LEU A 421 33.17 23.20 -26.77
N LEU A 422 32.29 22.97 -27.75
CA LEU A 422 32.01 21.64 -28.28
C LEU A 422 33.23 21.07 -29.01
N THR A 423 33.48 19.77 -28.80
CA THR A 423 34.44 19.02 -29.61
C THR A 423 33.93 18.84 -31.04
N GLN A 424 34.80 18.45 -31.97
CA GLN A 424 34.45 18.31 -33.38
C GLN A 424 33.29 17.32 -33.62
N GLU A 425 33.29 16.19 -32.90
CA GLU A 425 32.22 15.19 -32.99
C GLU A 425 30.90 15.71 -32.40
N GLN A 426 30.96 16.39 -31.25
CA GLN A 426 29.78 16.97 -30.60
C GLN A 426 29.16 18.09 -31.44
N ARG A 427 30.00 18.93 -32.06
CA ARG A 427 29.56 19.98 -32.99
C ARG A 427 28.86 19.40 -34.21
N THR A 428 29.39 18.33 -34.78
CA THR A 428 28.78 17.65 -35.94
C THR A 428 27.37 17.13 -35.62
N ILE A 429 27.16 16.58 -34.41
CA ILE A 429 25.85 16.12 -33.96
C ILE A 429 24.92 17.31 -33.68
N TYR A 430 25.41 18.33 -32.98
CA TYR A 430 24.67 19.54 -32.66
C TYR A 430 24.13 20.23 -33.93
N ASP A 431 25.00 20.46 -34.91
CA ASP A 431 24.62 21.13 -36.17
C ASP A 431 23.58 20.32 -36.96
N ARG A 432 23.70 18.98 -36.96
CA ARG A 432 22.72 18.08 -37.62
C ARG A 432 21.35 18.14 -36.94
N ILE A 433 21.30 18.20 -35.62
CA ILE A 433 20.05 18.34 -34.86
C ILE A 433 19.44 19.72 -35.14
N MET A 434 20.22 20.80 -35.08
CA MET A 434 19.73 22.15 -35.34
C MET A 434 19.19 22.33 -36.76
N LEU A 435 19.84 21.70 -37.76
CA LEU A 435 19.33 21.66 -39.13
C LEU A 435 17.98 20.95 -39.24
N SER A 436 17.78 19.85 -38.49
CA SER A 436 16.50 19.12 -38.50
C SER A 436 15.37 19.89 -37.79
N VAL A 437 15.69 20.60 -36.71
CA VAL A 437 14.72 21.43 -35.95
C VAL A 437 14.32 22.68 -36.74
N SER A 438 15.23 23.25 -37.54
CA SER A 438 14.95 24.45 -38.35
C SER A 438 14.19 24.15 -39.65
N ALA A 439 14.04 22.86 -40.01
CA ALA A 439 13.37 22.41 -41.22
C ALA A 439 11.93 21.93 -40.98
N ALA A 440 11.49 21.84 -39.72
CA ALA A 440 10.12 21.60 -39.29
C ALA A 440 9.44 22.93 -38.95
#